data_AF-A0A358NKM1-F1
#
_entry.id   AF-A0A358NKM1-F1
#
_cell.length_a   1.000
_cell.length_b   1.000
_cell.length_c   1.000
_cell.angle_alpha   90.00
_cell.angle_beta   90.00
_cell.angle_gamma   90.00
#
_symmetry.space_group_name_H-M   'P 1'
#
loop_
_entity.id
_entity.type
_entity.pdbx_description
1 polymer ?
#
loop_
_entity_poly.entity_id
_entity_poly.type
_entity_poly.pdbx_seq_one_letter_code
_entity_poly.pdbx_strand_id
1 'polypeptide(L)'
;MKGDTLQIFISMIVYMAVVTGIGLYFAKRANESSENYFLGGRSLGPLVTAMSAEASDMSGWLLMGLPGVAYWYGLSDAIWTAIGLAVGTYLNWLFVAKRLHNYSVIAGDSITIPDFFSNRFKEKSKVIMTIAAIFILVFFTVYASSCFVTVGKLFSALFGFKYQYMMFAGAVFVVFYTFVGGFLAETTSDTMQAFV
;
A
#
# COMPACT_ATOMS: atom_id res chain seq x y z
N MET A 1 -18.19 22.88 15.50
CA MET A 1 -16.90 22.17 15.70
C MET A 1 -16.04 23.00 16.63
N LYS A 2 -15.30 22.38 17.56
CA LYS A 2 -14.26 23.09 18.34
C LYS A 2 -13.16 23.58 17.38
N GLY A 3 -12.41 24.62 17.76
CA GLY A 3 -11.34 25.19 16.91
C GLY A 3 -10.32 24.15 16.45
N ASP A 4 -9.91 23.25 17.34
CA ASP A 4 -8.94 22.18 17.02
C ASP A 4 -9.48 21.19 15.99
N THR A 5 -10.77 20.82 16.09
CA THR A 5 -11.42 19.92 15.13
C THR A 5 -11.51 20.55 13.73
N LEU A 6 -11.67 21.88 13.67
CA LEU A 6 -11.68 22.60 12.40
C LEU A 6 -10.30 22.60 11.74
N GLN A 7 -9.23 22.78 12.50
CA GLN A 7 -7.86 22.70 11.99
C GLN A 7 -7.55 21.30 11.44
N ILE A 8 -7.87 20.24 12.19
CA ILE A 8 -7.70 18.86 11.74
C ILE A 8 -8.45 18.63 10.43
N PHE A 9 -9.70 19.08 10.36
CA PHE A 9 -10.51 18.93 9.16
C PHE A 9 -9.90 19.63 7.94
N ILE A 10 -9.45 20.87 8.09
CA ILE A 10 -8.79 21.63 7.01
C ILE A 10 -7.52 20.92 6.55
N SER A 11 -6.65 20.49 7.49
CA SER A 11 -5.42 19.76 7.16
C SER A 11 -5.72 18.47 6.39
N MET A 12 -6.76 17.74 6.76
CA MET A 12 -7.18 16.53 6.05
C MET A 12 -7.68 16.81 4.64
N ILE A 13 -8.49 17.86 4.45
CA ILE A 13 -8.96 18.26 3.12
C ILE A 13 -7.79 18.67 2.22
N VAL A 14 -6.82 19.44 2.74
CA VAL A 14 -5.62 19.81 2.00
C VAL A 14 -4.82 18.58 1.61
N TYR A 15 -4.58 17.67 2.57
CA TYR A 15 -3.89 16.40 2.31
C TYR A 15 -4.60 15.57 1.22
N MET A 16 -5.91 15.39 1.34
CA MET A 16 -6.70 14.62 0.35
C MET A 16 -6.67 15.28 -1.03
N ALA A 17 -6.70 16.60 -1.10
CA ALA A 17 -6.58 17.35 -2.35
C ALA A 17 -5.21 17.16 -3.00
N VAL A 18 -4.12 17.15 -2.21
CA VAL A 18 -2.77 16.89 -2.71
C VAL A 18 -2.66 15.46 -3.27
N VAL A 19 -3.10 14.45 -2.52
CA VAL A 19 -3.07 13.04 -2.97
C VAL A 19 -3.90 12.85 -4.24
N THR A 20 -5.10 13.45 -4.30
CA THR A 20 -5.94 13.40 -5.50
C THR A 20 -5.27 14.11 -6.68
N GLY A 21 -4.63 15.26 -6.43
CA GLY A 21 -3.87 16.01 -7.44
C GLY A 21 -2.73 15.19 -8.04
N ILE A 22 -2.00 14.43 -7.21
CA ILE A 22 -0.96 13.50 -7.67
C ILE A 22 -1.58 12.41 -8.56
N GLY A 23 -2.70 11.82 -8.15
CA GLY A 23 -3.43 10.83 -8.95
C GLY A 23 -3.83 11.36 -10.33
N LEU A 24 -4.45 12.55 -10.36
CA LEU A 24 -4.86 13.21 -11.61
C LEU A 24 -3.68 13.60 -12.49
N TYR A 25 -2.55 14.00 -11.91
CA TYR A 25 -1.34 14.36 -12.64
C TYR A 25 -0.77 13.18 -13.43
N PHE A 26 -0.72 11.99 -12.83
CA PHE A 26 -0.21 10.78 -13.49
C PHE A 26 -1.25 10.05 -14.35
N ALA A 27 -2.53 10.43 -14.29
CA ALA A 27 -3.61 9.75 -14.97
C ALA A 27 -3.36 9.52 -16.47
N LYS A 28 -2.87 10.55 -17.17
CA LYS A 28 -2.56 10.44 -18.60
C LYS A 28 -1.51 9.36 -18.87
N ARG A 29 -0.40 9.39 -18.12
CA ARG A 29 0.73 8.45 -18.29
C ARG A 29 0.33 7.03 -17.90
N ALA A 30 -0.44 6.88 -16.83
CA ALA A 30 -0.94 5.57 -16.38
C ALA A 30 -1.81 4.89 -17.45
N ASN A 31 -2.59 5.66 -18.21
CA ASN A 31 -3.47 5.14 -19.26
C ASN A 31 -2.77 4.88 -20.62
N GLU A 32 -1.46 5.13 -20.75
CA GLU A 32 -0.73 4.89 -22.00
C GLU A 32 -0.48 3.40 -22.28
N SER A 33 -0.24 2.59 -21.24
CA SER A 33 -0.01 1.15 -21.35
C SER A 33 -0.18 0.43 -20.02
N SER A 34 -0.41 -0.88 -20.05
CA SER A 34 -0.43 -1.71 -18.83
C SER A 34 0.89 -1.67 -18.07
N GLU A 35 2.03 -1.53 -18.76
CA GLU A 35 3.34 -1.38 -18.13
C GLU A 35 3.45 -0.06 -17.36
N ASN A 36 2.96 1.05 -17.94
CA ASN A 36 2.91 2.33 -17.23
C ASN A 36 1.93 2.29 -16.05
N TYR A 37 0.79 1.61 -16.21
CA TYR A 37 -0.21 1.50 -15.15
C TYR A 37 0.30 0.69 -13.95
N PHE A 38 0.88 -0.50 -14.18
CA PHE A 38 1.25 -1.42 -13.11
C PHE A 38 2.69 -1.26 -12.61
N LEU A 39 3.61 -0.75 -13.43
CA LEU A 39 5.05 -0.69 -13.12
C LEU A 39 5.63 0.72 -13.24
N GLY A 40 4.82 1.70 -13.64
CA GLY A 40 5.27 3.07 -13.85
C GLY A 40 6.36 3.21 -14.91
N GLY A 41 6.38 2.28 -15.89
CA GLY A 41 7.43 2.23 -16.90
C GLY A 41 8.82 1.96 -16.32
N ARG A 42 8.90 1.38 -15.12
CA ARG A 42 10.15 1.01 -14.43
C ARG A 42 11.14 2.16 -14.25
N SER A 43 10.66 3.41 -14.24
CA SER A 43 11.50 4.61 -14.20
C SER A 43 11.83 5.11 -12.79
N LEU A 44 11.34 4.43 -11.74
CA LEU A 44 11.48 4.89 -10.36
C LEU A 44 12.89 4.64 -9.82
N GLY A 45 13.45 5.66 -9.18
CA GLY A 45 14.74 5.56 -8.51
C GLY A 45 14.67 4.75 -7.20
N PRO A 46 15.82 4.26 -6.69
CA PRO A 46 15.86 3.39 -5.51
C PRO A 46 15.18 3.97 -4.25
N LEU A 47 15.34 5.28 -4.01
CA LEU A 47 14.75 5.94 -2.84
C LEU A 47 13.21 5.94 -2.89
N VAL A 48 12.63 6.31 -4.04
CA VAL A 48 11.17 6.37 -4.22
C VAL A 48 10.58 4.97 -4.11
N THR A 49 11.24 3.97 -4.72
CA THR A 49 10.82 2.57 -4.63
C THR A 49 10.88 2.05 -3.19
N ALA A 50 11.94 2.37 -2.44
CA ALA A 50 12.06 1.95 -1.04
C ALA A 50 11.01 2.63 -0.16
N MET A 51 10.84 3.96 -0.26
CA MET A 51 9.85 4.70 0.52
C MET A 51 8.43 4.21 0.23
N SER A 52 8.10 3.94 -1.04
CA SER A 52 6.78 3.40 -1.40
C SER A 52 6.56 1.99 -0.87
N ALA A 53 7.58 1.12 -0.95
CA ALA A 53 7.49 -0.21 -0.39
C ALA A 53 7.24 -0.18 1.13
N GLU A 54 7.98 0.65 1.87
CA GLU A 54 7.80 0.77 3.32
C GLU A 54 6.48 1.45 3.69
N ALA A 55 6.06 2.52 3.01
CA ALA A 55 4.77 3.16 3.29
C ALA A 55 3.59 2.20 3.05
N SER A 56 3.68 1.38 1.99
CA SER A 56 2.70 0.31 1.72
C SER A 56 2.67 -0.78 2.80
N ASP A 57 3.82 -1.12 3.38
CA ASP A 57 3.92 -2.07 4.50
C ASP A 57 3.37 -1.46 5.80
N MET A 58 3.67 -0.18 6.04
CA MET A 58 3.26 0.61 7.20
C MET A 58 1.83 1.15 7.06
N SER A 59 0.87 0.24 6.95
CA SER A 59 -0.56 0.58 6.81
C SER A 59 -1.23 0.99 8.13
N GLY A 60 -2.57 1.03 8.13
CA GLY A 60 -3.36 1.26 9.35
C GLY A 60 -3.05 0.30 10.51
N TRP A 61 -2.41 -0.84 10.25
CA TRP A 61 -1.85 -1.71 11.28
C TRP A 61 -0.79 -1.01 12.14
N LEU A 62 0.12 -0.22 11.56
CA LEU A 62 1.12 0.47 12.37
C LEU A 62 0.46 1.53 13.26
N LEU A 63 -0.54 2.24 12.72
CA LEU A 63 -1.24 3.31 13.44
C LEU A 63 -2.13 2.79 14.57
N MET A 64 -2.86 1.69 14.36
CA MET A 64 -3.84 1.20 15.34
C MET A 64 -3.46 -0.13 15.99
N GLY A 65 -2.74 -0.98 15.25
CA GLY A 65 -2.37 -2.33 15.68
C GLY A 65 -1.18 -2.36 16.62
N LEU A 66 -0.06 -1.73 16.26
CA LEU A 66 1.14 -1.75 17.11
C LEU A 66 0.93 -1.03 18.47
N PRO A 67 0.26 0.15 18.54
CA PRO A 67 -0.17 0.72 19.81
C PRO A 67 -1.15 -0.17 20.57
N GLY A 68 -2.00 -0.92 19.86
CA GLY A 68 -2.87 -1.93 20.46
C GLY A 68 -2.08 -3.05 21.14
N VAL A 69 -1.03 -3.56 20.49
CA VAL A 69 -0.10 -4.54 21.09
C VAL A 69 0.55 -3.95 22.34
N ALA A 70 1.06 -2.72 22.26
CA ALA A 70 1.64 -2.04 23.41
C ALA A 70 0.66 -1.88 24.57
N TYR A 71 -0.61 -1.57 24.26
CA TYR A 71 -1.67 -1.38 25.26
C TYR A 71 -2.04 -2.69 25.98
N TRP A 72 -2.12 -3.81 25.25
CA TRP A 72 -2.56 -5.09 25.81
C TRP A 72 -1.42 -5.92 26.42
N TYR A 73 -0.26 -5.93 25.77
CA TYR A 73 0.87 -6.81 26.11
C TYR A 73 2.07 -6.05 26.70
N GLY A 74 2.06 -4.72 26.59
CA GLY A 74 3.10 -3.86 27.12
C GLY A 74 4.13 -3.43 26.07
N LEU A 75 4.97 -2.47 26.47
CA LEU A 75 5.91 -1.82 25.56
C LEU A 75 6.99 -2.77 25.03
N SER A 76 7.38 -3.78 25.82
CA SER A 76 8.38 -4.78 25.43
C SER A 76 7.97 -5.51 24.15
N ASP A 77 6.73 -6.00 24.08
CA ASP A 77 6.25 -6.74 22.91
C ASP A 77 6.15 -5.86 21.67
N ALA A 78 5.72 -4.60 21.83
CA ALA A 78 5.69 -3.64 20.74
C ALA A 78 7.10 -3.35 20.19
N ILE A 79 8.09 -3.18 21.08
CA ILE A 79 9.48 -2.94 20.67
C ILE A 79 10.07 -4.16 19.96
N TRP A 80 9.89 -5.37 20.50
CA TRP A 80 10.37 -6.59 19.86
C TRP A 80 9.71 -6.82 18.50
N THR A 81 8.42 -6.49 18.37
CA THR A 81 7.72 -6.51 17.09
C THR A 81 8.37 -5.54 16.09
N ALA A 82 8.64 -4.29 16.50
CA ALA A 82 9.27 -3.30 15.63
C ALA A 82 10.69 -3.70 15.20
N ILE A 83 11.50 -4.24 16.13
CA ILE A 83 12.84 -4.76 15.81
C ILE A 83 12.74 -5.94 14.84
N GLY A 84 11.82 -6.87 15.08
CA GLY A 84 11.61 -8.02 14.22
C GLY A 84 11.21 -7.63 12.80
N LEU A 85 10.32 -6.64 12.66
CA LEU A 85 9.95 -6.06 11.37
C LEU A 85 11.15 -5.43 10.68
N ALA A 86 11.89 -4.55 11.35
CA ALA A 86 13.05 -3.88 10.75
C ALA A 86 14.11 -4.87 10.25
N VAL A 87 14.44 -5.88 11.07
CA VAL A 87 15.40 -6.92 10.69
C VAL A 87 14.84 -7.80 9.57
N GLY A 88 13.59 -8.23 9.67
CA GLY A 88 12.93 -9.08 8.66
C GLY A 88 12.87 -8.41 7.29
N THR A 89 12.47 -7.15 7.25
CA THR A 89 12.42 -6.33 6.03
C THR A 89 13.81 -6.16 5.43
N TYR A 90 14.82 -5.82 6.25
CA TYR A 90 16.20 -5.70 5.78
C TYR A 90 16.72 -7.01 5.16
N LEU A 91 16.51 -8.15 5.83
CA LEU A 91 16.95 -9.45 5.32
C LEU A 91 16.19 -9.86 4.05
N ASN A 92 14.89 -9.54 3.96
CA ASN A 92 14.09 -9.78 2.77
C ASN A 92 14.66 -9.03 1.56
N TRP A 93 14.92 -7.74 1.72
CA TRP A 93 15.53 -6.92 0.67
C TRP A 93 16.92 -7.42 0.27
N LEU A 94 17.74 -7.77 1.25
CA LEU A 94 19.11 -8.24 1.02
C LEU A 94 19.16 -9.56 0.24
N PHE A 95 18.30 -10.54 0.60
CA PHE A 95 18.37 -11.89 0.04
C PHE A 95 17.41 -12.15 -1.11
N VAL A 96 16.22 -11.53 -1.10
CA VAL A 96 15.13 -11.87 -2.02
C VAL A 96 15.00 -10.84 -3.14
N ALA A 97 14.94 -9.54 -2.84
CA ALA A 97 14.56 -8.51 -3.81
C ALA A 97 15.41 -8.52 -5.08
N LYS A 98 16.76 -8.47 -4.94
CA LYS A 98 17.67 -8.47 -6.09
C LYS A 98 17.56 -9.75 -6.93
N ARG A 99 17.44 -10.91 -6.28
CA ARG A 99 17.33 -12.20 -6.98
C ARG A 99 16.02 -12.29 -7.73
N LEU A 100 14.92 -11.91 -7.08
CA LEU A 100 13.59 -11.92 -7.66
C LEU A 100 13.51 -11.04 -8.90
N HIS A 101 14.04 -9.80 -8.83
CA HIS A 101 14.08 -8.89 -9.97
C HIS A 101 14.84 -9.50 -11.16
N ASN A 102 16.08 -9.95 -10.94
CA ASN A 102 16.91 -10.51 -12.01
C ASN A 102 16.28 -11.76 -12.65
N TYR A 103 15.68 -12.64 -11.84
CA TYR A 103 15.01 -13.82 -12.37
C TYR A 103 13.71 -13.49 -13.09
N SER A 104 12.98 -12.46 -12.66
CA SER A 104 11.77 -11.98 -13.33
C SER A 104 12.06 -11.56 -14.76
N VAL A 105 13.12 -10.76 -14.97
CA VAL A 105 13.54 -10.29 -16.30
C VAL A 105 13.83 -11.48 -17.23
N ILE A 106 14.53 -12.50 -16.73
CA ILE A 106 14.87 -13.71 -17.52
C ILE A 106 13.65 -14.60 -17.76
N ALA A 107 12.69 -14.60 -16.83
CA ALA A 107 11.47 -15.40 -16.88
C ALA A 107 10.31 -14.66 -17.57
N GLY A 108 10.59 -13.94 -18.66
CA GLY A 108 9.55 -13.28 -19.48
C GLY A 108 9.11 -11.91 -18.96
N ASP A 109 9.93 -11.25 -18.15
CA ASP A 109 9.69 -9.92 -17.56
C ASP A 109 8.32 -9.77 -16.90
N SER A 110 7.99 -10.73 -16.03
CA SER A 110 6.69 -10.81 -15.36
C SER A 110 6.34 -9.55 -14.56
N ILE A 111 5.05 -9.19 -14.63
CA ILE A 111 4.48 -8.04 -13.92
C ILE A 111 4.02 -8.42 -12.50
N THR A 112 3.68 -9.70 -12.27
CA THR A 112 3.14 -10.19 -10.99
C THR A 112 3.90 -11.42 -10.48
N ILE A 113 3.85 -11.66 -9.17
CA ILE A 113 4.47 -12.84 -8.54
C ILE A 113 3.88 -14.18 -9.06
N PRO A 114 2.54 -14.34 -9.20
CA PRO A 114 1.98 -15.55 -9.81
C PRO A 114 2.46 -15.81 -11.23
N ASP A 115 2.55 -14.76 -12.05
CA ASP A 115 3.05 -14.86 -13.42
C ASP A 115 4.54 -15.24 -13.43
N PHE A 116 5.35 -14.62 -12.56
CA PHE A 116 6.75 -14.99 -12.37
C PHE A 116 6.92 -16.47 -12.05
N PHE A 117 6.15 -17.01 -11.10
CA PHE A 117 6.23 -18.44 -10.78
C PHE A 117 5.83 -19.32 -11.96
N SER A 118 4.75 -18.97 -12.65
CA SER A 118 4.31 -19.71 -13.83
C SER A 118 5.40 -19.77 -14.91
N ASN A 119 6.02 -18.62 -15.21
CA ASN A 119 7.07 -18.53 -16.23
C ASN A 119 8.37 -19.20 -15.76
N ARG A 120 8.76 -19.02 -14.50
CA ARG A 120 9.96 -19.62 -13.90
C ARG A 120 9.91 -21.15 -13.92
N PHE A 121 8.72 -21.73 -13.74
CA PHE A 121 8.49 -23.17 -13.80
C PHE A 121 8.04 -23.67 -15.19
N LYS A 122 8.01 -22.78 -16.20
CA LYS A 122 7.59 -23.08 -17.59
C LYS A 122 6.25 -23.79 -17.65
N GLU A 123 5.33 -23.34 -16.81
CA GLU A 123 4.05 -23.96 -16.63
C GLU A 123 3.14 -23.73 -17.85
N LYS A 124 2.57 -24.83 -18.38
CA LYS A 124 1.63 -24.77 -19.52
C LYS A 124 0.17 -24.64 -19.08
N SER A 125 -0.22 -25.28 -17.97
CA SER A 125 -1.61 -25.39 -17.51
C SER A 125 -2.05 -24.27 -16.54
N LYS A 126 -1.14 -23.38 -16.14
CA LYS A 126 -1.41 -22.21 -15.27
C LYS A 126 -2.04 -22.52 -13.90
N VAL A 127 -1.82 -23.73 -13.37
CA VAL A 127 -2.30 -24.19 -12.06
C VAL A 127 -1.61 -23.44 -10.92
N ILE A 128 -0.27 -23.37 -10.91
CA ILE A 128 0.54 -22.65 -9.91
C ILE A 128 0.17 -21.17 -9.92
N MET A 129 0.06 -20.58 -11.12
CA MET A 129 -0.38 -19.20 -11.28
C MET A 129 -1.74 -18.95 -10.63
N THR A 130 -2.73 -19.82 -10.92
CA THR A 130 -4.09 -19.68 -10.42
C THR A 130 -4.15 -19.83 -8.90
N ILE A 131 -3.46 -20.83 -8.35
CA ILE A 131 -3.40 -21.03 -6.89
C ILE A 131 -2.76 -19.82 -6.21
N ALA A 132 -1.63 -19.33 -6.71
CA ALA A 132 -0.95 -18.17 -6.15
C ALA A 132 -1.80 -16.89 -6.25
N ALA A 133 -2.47 -16.68 -7.39
CA ALA A 133 -3.35 -15.52 -7.58
C ALA A 133 -4.56 -15.57 -6.63
N ILE A 134 -5.22 -16.72 -6.49
CA ILE A 134 -6.35 -16.89 -5.56
C ILE A 134 -5.89 -16.67 -4.12
N PHE A 135 -4.74 -17.24 -3.74
CA PHE A 135 -4.18 -17.06 -2.41
C PHE A 135 -3.96 -15.57 -2.12
N ILE A 136 -3.24 -14.86 -3.00
CA ILE A 136 -3.02 -13.41 -2.85
C ILE A 136 -4.36 -12.68 -2.74
N LEU A 137 -5.32 -12.93 -3.64
CA LEU A 137 -6.61 -12.26 -3.66
C LEU A 137 -7.36 -12.42 -2.34
N VAL A 138 -7.45 -13.64 -1.80
CA VAL A 138 -8.16 -13.91 -0.54
C VAL A 138 -7.51 -13.17 0.63
N PHE A 139 -6.20 -13.31 0.82
CA PHE A 139 -5.51 -12.71 1.96
C PHE A 139 -5.42 -11.18 1.85
N PHE A 140 -5.16 -10.64 0.65
CA PHE A 140 -5.16 -9.18 0.43
C PHE A 140 -6.54 -8.57 0.56
N THR A 141 -7.62 -9.29 0.23
CA THR A 141 -8.98 -8.77 0.41
C THR A 141 -9.28 -8.54 1.90
N VAL A 142 -8.90 -9.50 2.77
CA VAL A 142 -9.07 -9.35 4.22
C VAL A 142 -8.21 -8.20 4.75
N TYR A 143 -6.95 -8.13 4.31
CA TYR A 143 -6.03 -7.05 4.68
C TYR A 143 -6.54 -5.66 4.26
N ALA A 144 -6.92 -5.47 2.99
CA ALA A 144 -7.43 -4.21 2.48
C ALA A 144 -8.74 -3.80 3.18
N SER A 145 -9.62 -4.78 3.45
CA SER A 145 -10.84 -4.54 4.23
C SER A 145 -10.52 -3.99 5.62
N SER A 146 -9.49 -4.53 6.29
CA SER A 146 -9.05 -4.04 7.61
C SER A 146 -8.55 -2.59 7.56
N CYS A 147 -7.94 -2.15 6.46
CA CYS A 147 -7.49 -0.76 6.29
C CYS A 147 -8.68 0.21 6.21
N PHE A 148 -9.76 -0.17 5.51
CA PHE A 148 -10.99 0.64 5.49
C PHE A 148 -11.67 0.70 6.87
N VAL A 149 -11.62 -0.38 7.65
CA VAL A 149 -12.08 -0.37 9.06
C VAL A 149 -11.29 0.66 9.88
N THR A 150 -9.97 0.70 9.72
CA THR A 150 -9.09 1.69 10.39
C THR A 150 -9.51 3.12 10.03
N VAL A 151 -9.72 3.41 8.74
CA VAL A 151 -10.20 4.73 8.30
C VAL A 151 -11.56 5.05 8.93
N GLY A 152 -12.54 4.13 8.85
CA GLY A 152 -13.85 4.35 9.42
C GLY A 152 -13.81 4.65 10.92
N LYS A 153 -13.00 3.90 11.69
CA LYS A 153 -12.87 4.08 13.14
C LYS A 153 -12.17 5.39 13.49
N LEU A 154 -11.06 5.69 12.83
CA LEU A 154 -10.28 6.91 13.08
C LEU A 154 -11.14 8.17 12.86
N PHE A 155 -11.76 8.29 11.70
CA PHE A 155 -12.54 9.47 11.35
C PHE A 155 -13.86 9.56 12.14
N SER A 156 -14.47 8.43 12.48
CA SER A 156 -15.64 8.42 13.37
C SER A 156 -15.29 8.94 14.77
N ALA A 157 -14.13 8.55 15.30
CA ALA A 157 -13.65 9.03 16.60
C ALA A 157 -13.27 10.53 16.57
N LEU A 158 -12.67 11.02 15.47
CA LEU A 158 -12.26 12.41 15.35
C LEU A 158 -13.43 13.38 15.15
N PHE A 159 -14.39 13.02 14.29
CA PHE A 159 -15.44 13.94 13.84
C PHE A 159 -16.82 13.63 14.42
N GLY A 160 -16.98 12.49 15.13
CA GLY A 160 -18.25 12.08 15.72
C GLY A 160 -19.31 11.60 14.71
N PHE A 161 -18.94 11.45 13.44
CA PHE A 161 -19.82 10.89 12.42
C PHE A 161 -19.93 9.37 12.55
N LYS A 162 -21.00 8.78 12.00
CA LYS A 162 -21.19 7.33 12.01
C LYS A 162 -20.07 6.63 11.24
N TYR A 163 -19.50 5.60 11.85
CA TYR A 163 -18.44 4.75 11.32
C TYR A 163 -18.67 4.34 9.85
N GLN A 164 -19.87 3.88 9.50
CA GLN A 164 -20.14 3.37 8.15
C GLN A 164 -19.96 4.47 7.09
N TYR A 165 -20.40 5.70 7.35
CA TYR A 165 -20.27 6.79 6.39
C TYR A 165 -18.80 7.20 6.20
N MET A 166 -18.02 7.25 7.27
CA MET A 166 -16.59 7.56 7.20
C MET A 166 -15.81 6.47 6.44
N MET A 167 -16.13 5.20 6.69
CA MET A 167 -15.55 4.06 5.99
C MET A 167 -15.84 4.11 4.48
N PHE A 168 -17.11 4.31 4.09
CA PHE A 168 -17.48 4.38 2.67
C PHE A 168 -16.87 5.59 1.97
N ALA A 169 -16.87 6.77 2.61
CA ALA A 169 -16.24 7.95 2.04
C ALA A 169 -14.73 7.75 1.82
N GLY A 170 -14.04 7.17 2.81
CA GLY A 170 -12.63 6.82 2.69
C GLY A 170 -12.36 5.79 1.60
N ALA A 171 -13.19 4.75 1.48
CA ALA A 171 -13.06 3.75 0.43
C ALA A 171 -13.24 4.35 -0.98
N VAL A 172 -14.28 5.16 -1.18
CA VAL A 172 -14.50 5.85 -2.46
C VAL A 172 -13.32 6.77 -2.80
N PHE A 173 -12.80 7.50 -1.82
CA PHE A 173 -11.65 8.36 -2.01
C PHE A 173 -10.40 7.59 -2.45
N VAL A 174 -10.04 6.54 -1.70
CA VAL A 174 -8.84 5.72 -1.99
C VAL A 174 -8.97 5.04 -3.35
N VAL A 175 -10.10 4.40 -3.61
CA VAL A 175 -10.37 3.75 -4.90
C VAL A 175 -10.26 4.77 -6.03
N PHE A 176 -10.83 5.96 -5.89
CA PHE A 176 -10.82 6.96 -6.95
C PHE A 176 -9.40 7.37 -7.36
N TYR A 177 -8.55 7.81 -6.43
CA TYR A 177 -7.23 8.33 -6.82
C TYR A 177 -6.29 7.19 -7.27
N THR A 178 -6.36 6.01 -6.65
CA THR A 178 -5.51 4.86 -7.01
C THR A 178 -5.87 4.31 -8.40
N PHE A 179 -7.17 4.19 -8.72
CA PHE A 179 -7.59 3.74 -10.05
C PHE A 179 -7.22 4.73 -11.16
N VAL A 180 -7.27 6.03 -10.86
CA VAL A 180 -7.00 7.06 -11.86
C VAL A 180 -5.50 7.18 -12.13
N GLY A 181 -4.67 7.17 -11.10
CA GLY A 181 -3.26 7.52 -11.19
C GLY A 181 -2.28 6.35 -11.41
N GLY A 182 -2.70 5.11 -11.18
CA GLY A 182 -1.85 3.92 -11.31
C GLY A 182 -0.61 3.94 -10.40
N PHE A 183 0.36 3.07 -10.69
CA PHE A 183 1.53 2.85 -9.82
C PHE A 183 2.41 4.09 -9.59
N LEU A 184 2.52 4.99 -10.58
CA LEU A 184 3.29 6.23 -10.42
C LEU A 184 2.66 7.21 -9.44
N ALA A 185 1.32 7.31 -9.46
CA ALA A 185 0.63 8.12 -8.48
C ALA A 185 0.79 7.54 -7.09
N GLU A 186 0.56 6.24 -6.94
CA GLU A 186 0.66 5.52 -5.66
C GLU A 186 2.06 5.71 -5.04
N THR A 187 3.11 5.43 -5.81
CA THR A 187 4.51 5.56 -5.34
C THR A 187 4.91 6.99 -5.00
N THR A 188 4.36 7.98 -5.71
CA THR A 188 4.60 9.40 -5.42
C THR A 188 3.86 9.83 -4.15
N SER A 189 2.59 9.43 -3.98
CA SER A 189 1.84 9.71 -2.76
C SER A 189 2.44 9.01 -1.55
N ASP A 190 2.88 7.77 -1.70
CA ASP A 190 3.54 7.01 -0.64
C ASP A 190 4.85 7.67 -0.21
N THR A 191 5.65 8.12 -1.17
CA THR A 191 6.91 8.81 -0.85
C THR A 191 6.63 10.09 -0.08
N MET A 192 5.60 10.85 -0.46
CA MET A 192 5.17 12.02 0.32
C MET A 192 4.70 11.62 1.73
N GLN A 193 3.88 10.57 1.84
CA GLN A 193 3.38 10.06 3.12
C GLN A 193 4.49 9.58 4.04
N ALA A 194 5.56 9.00 3.50
CA ALA A 194 6.72 8.57 4.30
C ALA A 194 7.44 9.74 4.99
N PHE A 195 7.31 10.97 4.46
CA PHE A 195 7.89 12.18 5.07
C PHE A 195 6.94 12.91 6.02
N VAL A 196 5.64 12.65 5.97
CA VAL A 196 4.58 13.33 6.75
C VAL A 196 4.25 12.54 8.00
#